data_AF-A0A353CRR1-F1
#
_entry.id   AF-A0A353CRR1-F1
#
_cell.length_a   1.000
_cell.length_b   1.000
_cell.length_c   1.000
_cell.angle_alpha   90.00
_cell.angle_beta   90.00
_cell.angle_gamma   90.00
#
_symmetry.space_group_name_H-M   'P 1'
#
loop_
_entity.id
_entity.type
_entity.pdbx_description
1 polymer ?
#
loop_
_entity_poly.entity_id
_entity_poly.type
_entity_poly.pdbx_seq_one_letter_code
_entity_poly.pdbx_strand_id
1 'polypeptide(L)'
;MTGCLALAAGAARAQEASNSFYETGPEARYEAGVVAVEGEVENPGPVDLAGLPLRQAAVREVAWEDGKAVFKGAHFYSGYSLYDILKGRPVKKAREYFRPETDLFVTVENAAGEKAVFSWGEIFYAADGFGALIAASARSVTAPKRRTDKDWPLPQGPRLVATKDLYNCRFIAAPSKITVRSLPGDFPGEKHKHVYAPAFSVTHAGGTFEVKGAGKAGIRTYEAAGYGHGTGFKGMKKVEGFLFRGALVRTGISPQESGSYLVAVSAGDAYRAAFSLSELINRGDNADFLVVDNGKAEDGRFSLFSPADFFVDRNVRGMSKVGITRP
;
A
#
# COMPACT_ATOMS: atom_id res chain seq x y z
N MET A 1 -44.85 29.12 14.37
CA MET A 1 -44.02 27.91 14.19
C MET A 1 -44.13 27.43 12.75
N THR A 2 -43.51 28.12 11.79
CA THR A 2 -43.75 27.82 10.36
C THR A 2 -42.48 27.88 9.50
N GLY A 3 -41.29 28.02 10.13
CA GLY A 3 -40.01 28.11 9.43
C GLY A 3 -39.18 26.83 9.37
N CYS A 4 -39.47 25.81 10.20
CA CYS A 4 -38.62 24.61 10.29
C CYS A 4 -38.95 23.51 9.27
N LEU A 5 -40.17 23.43 8.71
CA LEU A 5 -40.52 22.37 7.76
C LEU A 5 -39.93 22.57 6.36
N ALA A 6 -39.67 23.81 5.94
CA ALA A 6 -39.17 24.10 4.59
C ALA A 6 -37.68 23.73 4.40
N LEU A 7 -36.86 23.87 5.45
CA LEU A 7 -35.43 23.54 5.42
C LEU A 7 -35.18 22.03 5.36
N ALA A 8 -35.99 21.22 6.05
CA ALA A 8 -35.87 19.76 6.04
C ALA A 8 -36.30 19.16 4.68
N ALA A 9 -37.35 19.70 4.05
CA ALA A 9 -37.80 19.27 2.73
C ALA A 9 -36.81 19.65 1.61
N GLY A 10 -36.10 20.76 1.73
CA GLY A 10 -35.05 21.17 0.79
C GLY A 10 -33.81 20.28 0.82
N ALA A 11 -33.39 19.82 2.01
CA ALA A 11 -32.24 18.93 2.17
C ALA A 11 -32.53 17.50 1.66
N ALA A 12 -33.74 16.98 1.91
CA ALA A 12 -34.16 15.68 1.41
C ALA A 12 -34.24 15.64 -0.13
N ARG A 13 -34.70 16.72 -0.77
CA ARG A 13 -34.81 16.82 -2.24
C ARG A 13 -33.47 16.98 -2.94
N ALA A 14 -32.46 17.56 -2.27
CA ALA A 14 -31.09 17.66 -2.81
C ALA A 14 -30.37 16.30 -2.84
N GLN A 15 -30.72 15.40 -1.92
CA GLN A 15 -30.14 14.06 -1.79
C GLN A 15 -30.62 13.08 -2.87
N GLU A 16 -31.76 13.37 -3.53
CA GLU A 16 -32.27 12.63 -4.70
C GLU A 16 -31.66 13.10 -6.04
N ALA A 17 -30.92 14.21 -6.06
CA ALA A 17 -30.40 14.82 -7.29
C ALA A 17 -28.94 14.47 -7.64
N SER A 18 -28.25 13.67 -6.81
CA SER A 18 -26.87 13.25 -7.10
C SER A 18 -26.84 11.90 -7.81
N ASN A 19 -26.10 11.81 -8.91
CA ASN A 19 -25.78 10.54 -9.57
C ASN A 19 -24.81 9.67 -8.75
N SER A 20 -24.19 10.22 -7.69
CA SER A 20 -23.21 9.53 -6.87
C SER A 20 -23.85 8.79 -5.70
N PHE A 21 -23.79 7.45 -5.73
CA PHE A 21 -24.21 6.64 -4.58
C PHE A 21 -23.33 6.85 -3.34
N TYR A 22 -22.10 7.35 -3.52
CA TYR A 22 -21.14 7.55 -2.44
C TYR A 22 -21.46 8.76 -1.56
N GLU A 23 -22.21 9.73 -2.06
CA GLU A 23 -22.43 11.04 -1.40
C GLU A 23 -23.77 11.13 -0.67
N THR A 24 -24.48 10.02 -0.53
CA THR A 24 -25.90 10.04 -0.12
C THR A 24 -26.15 9.43 1.25
N GLY A 25 -25.16 8.83 1.91
CA GLY A 25 -25.30 8.35 3.30
C GLY A 25 -24.88 9.38 4.35
N PRO A 26 -25.07 9.08 5.65
CA PRO A 26 -24.60 9.92 6.75
C PRO A 26 -23.07 10.05 6.72
N GLU A 27 -22.58 11.23 7.10
CA GLU A 27 -21.15 11.58 7.16
C GLU A 27 -20.75 11.97 8.58
N ALA A 28 -19.61 11.46 9.02
CA ALA A 28 -18.89 11.95 10.19
C ALA A 28 -17.64 12.68 9.71
N ARG A 29 -17.34 13.82 10.34
CA ARG A 29 -16.12 14.61 10.11
C ARG A 29 -15.24 14.56 11.33
N TYR A 30 -13.94 14.59 11.09
CA TYR A 30 -12.92 14.38 12.10
C TYR A 30 -11.87 15.48 11.99
N GLU A 31 -11.44 15.98 13.13
CA GLU A 31 -10.23 16.77 13.22
C GLU A 31 -9.07 15.82 13.51
N ALA A 32 -8.14 15.70 12.56
CA ALA A 32 -6.91 14.98 12.80
C ALA A 32 -6.09 15.76 13.85
N GLY A 33 -5.52 15.04 14.83
CA GLY A 33 -4.56 15.63 15.75
C GLY A 33 -3.26 16.03 15.05
N VAL A 34 -2.27 16.45 15.83
CA VAL A 34 -0.95 16.77 15.30
C VAL A 34 -0.28 15.51 14.76
N VAL A 35 0.09 15.53 13.48
CA VAL A 35 0.88 14.49 12.82
C VAL A 35 2.26 15.05 12.51
N ALA A 36 3.30 14.34 12.93
CA ALA A 36 4.69 14.70 12.63
C ALA A 36 5.34 13.72 11.64
N VAL A 37 6.18 14.25 10.76
CA VAL A 37 7.05 13.47 9.86
C VAL A 37 8.48 13.51 10.41
N GLU A 38 9.14 12.35 10.49
CA GLU A 38 10.52 12.20 10.93
C GLU A 38 11.28 11.12 10.13
N GLY A 39 12.54 10.87 10.51
CA GLY A 39 13.40 9.88 9.87
C GLY A 39 14.28 10.47 8.76
N GLU A 40 14.40 9.76 7.65
CA GLU A 40 15.27 10.09 6.51
C GLU A 40 14.65 11.18 5.62
N VAL A 41 14.37 12.36 6.19
CA VAL A 41 13.82 13.55 5.52
C VAL A 41 14.62 14.80 5.88
N GLU A 42 14.66 15.79 4.99
CA GLU A 42 15.38 17.05 5.23
C GLU A 42 14.72 17.94 6.29
N ASN A 43 13.39 18.01 6.29
CA ASN A 43 12.61 18.92 7.14
C ASN A 43 11.67 18.13 8.05
N PRO A 44 12.15 17.47 9.12
CA PRO A 44 11.29 16.77 10.07
C PRO A 44 10.44 17.76 10.88
N GLY A 45 9.27 17.33 11.34
CA GLY A 45 8.39 18.14 12.18
C GLY A 45 6.90 17.96 11.90
N PRO A 46 6.04 18.78 12.54
CA PRO A 46 4.60 18.71 12.36
C PRO A 46 4.19 19.07 10.92
N VAL A 47 3.04 18.52 10.49
CA VAL A 47 2.42 18.76 9.20
C VAL A 47 1.15 19.59 9.38
N ASP A 48 1.02 20.66 8.61
CA ASP A 48 -0.26 21.35 8.44
C ASP A 48 -1.15 20.53 7.51
N LEU A 49 -1.98 19.67 8.08
CA LEU A 49 -2.90 18.84 7.31
C LEU A 49 -3.98 19.67 6.63
N ALA A 50 -4.47 20.74 7.27
CA ALA A 50 -5.58 21.54 6.74
C ALA A 50 -5.20 22.27 5.43
N GLY A 51 -3.91 22.53 5.22
CA GLY A 51 -3.38 23.07 3.97
C GLY A 51 -3.23 22.07 2.82
N LEU A 52 -3.46 20.77 3.05
CA LEU A 52 -3.29 19.72 2.04
C LEU A 52 -4.60 19.41 1.29
N PRO A 53 -4.52 18.94 0.03
CA PRO A 53 -5.70 18.52 -0.70
C PRO A 53 -6.32 17.27 -0.07
N LEU A 54 -7.65 17.25 -0.03
CA LEU A 54 -8.40 16.06 0.34
C LEU A 54 -8.48 15.10 -0.85
N ARG A 55 -8.16 13.83 -0.58
CA ARG A 55 -8.35 12.70 -1.50
C ARG A 55 -9.54 11.89 -1.05
N GLN A 56 -10.21 11.24 -1.99
CA GLN A 56 -11.40 10.45 -1.71
C GLN A 56 -11.27 9.03 -2.24
N ALA A 57 -11.83 8.07 -1.49
CA ALA A 57 -11.83 6.67 -1.89
C ALA A 57 -12.99 5.89 -1.28
N ALA A 58 -13.57 5.00 -2.07
CA ALA A 58 -14.52 4.00 -1.58
C ALA A 58 -13.75 2.80 -1.01
N VAL A 59 -14.13 2.38 0.20
CA VAL A 59 -13.45 1.32 0.96
C VAL A 59 -14.49 0.32 1.46
N ARG A 60 -14.13 -0.96 1.33
CA ARG A 60 -14.86 -2.07 1.92
C ARG A 60 -14.05 -2.55 3.11
N GLU A 61 -14.59 -2.40 4.30
CA GLU A 61 -13.86 -2.74 5.51
C GLU A 61 -14.12 -4.16 5.93
N VAL A 62 -13.05 -4.94 5.97
CA VAL A 62 -13.07 -6.30 6.47
C VAL A 62 -12.05 -6.39 7.60
N ALA A 63 -12.53 -6.67 8.80
CA ALA A 63 -11.68 -7.00 9.93
C ALA A 63 -11.48 -8.51 10.02
N TRP A 64 -10.42 -8.92 10.72
CA TRP A 64 -10.25 -10.32 11.11
C TRP A 64 -10.47 -10.45 12.61
N GLU A 65 -11.54 -11.16 12.98
CA GLU A 65 -11.98 -11.30 14.38
C GLU A 65 -12.36 -12.75 14.61
N ASP A 66 -11.92 -13.32 15.74
CA ASP A 66 -12.24 -14.70 16.14
C ASP A 66 -12.00 -15.75 15.02
N GLY A 67 -10.91 -15.59 14.26
CA GLY A 67 -10.52 -16.52 13.20
C GLY A 67 -11.36 -16.42 11.92
N LYS A 68 -12.15 -15.36 11.73
CA LYS A 68 -12.97 -15.17 10.52
C LYS A 68 -12.92 -13.73 10.01
N ALA A 69 -13.19 -13.59 8.71
CA ALA A 69 -13.42 -12.30 8.08
C ALA A 69 -14.77 -11.72 8.51
N VAL A 70 -14.77 -10.49 9.01
CA VAL A 70 -15.97 -9.76 9.44
C VAL A 70 -16.09 -8.47 8.65
N PHE A 71 -17.14 -8.37 7.83
CA PHE A 71 -17.45 -7.15 7.10
C PHE A 71 -17.96 -6.08 8.08
N LYS A 72 -17.24 -4.95 8.17
CA LYS A 72 -17.54 -3.85 9.10
C LYS A 72 -18.35 -2.74 8.44
N GLY A 73 -18.22 -2.60 7.13
CA GLY A 73 -19.04 -1.68 6.35
C GLY A 73 -18.42 -1.29 5.02
N ALA A 74 -19.20 -0.50 4.27
CA ALA A 74 -18.73 0.19 3.09
C ALA A 74 -18.77 1.69 3.35
N HIS A 75 -17.66 2.36 3.06
CA HIS A 75 -17.48 3.77 3.41
C HIS A 75 -16.82 4.52 2.27
N PHE A 76 -17.17 5.80 2.14
CA PHE A 76 -16.50 6.74 1.27
C PHE A 76 -15.70 7.68 2.15
N TYR A 77 -14.38 7.55 2.10
CA TYR A 77 -13.45 8.35 2.89
C TYR A 77 -13.08 9.61 2.14
N SER A 78 -12.90 10.70 2.90
CA SER A 78 -12.14 11.86 2.47
C SER A 78 -11.00 12.10 3.46
N GLY A 79 -9.78 12.33 2.99
CA GLY A 79 -8.64 12.48 3.88
C GLY A 79 -7.37 12.94 3.21
N TYR A 80 -6.34 13.17 4.02
CA TYR A 80 -5.03 13.63 3.59
C TYR A 80 -4.17 12.42 3.25
N SER A 81 -3.69 12.33 2.01
CA SER A 81 -2.89 11.19 1.60
C SER A 81 -1.46 11.26 2.12
N LEU A 82 -0.84 10.11 2.40
CA LEU A 82 0.59 10.04 2.70
C LEU A 82 1.42 10.63 1.55
N TYR A 83 0.98 10.49 0.30
CA TYR A 83 1.61 11.14 -0.85
C TYR A 83 1.67 12.66 -0.68
N ASP A 84 0.53 13.30 -0.39
CA ASP A 84 0.46 14.76 -0.27
C ASP A 84 1.21 15.28 0.97
N ILE A 85 1.26 14.48 2.04
CA ILE A 85 2.05 14.78 3.24
C ILE A 85 3.56 14.70 2.95
N LEU A 86 4.01 13.65 2.26
CA LEU A 86 5.43 13.34 2.08
C LEU A 86 6.06 14.05 0.90
N LYS A 87 5.31 14.44 -0.15
CA LYS A 87 5.88 15.14 -1.32
C LYS A 87 6.56 16.47 -0.96
N GLY A 88 6.15 17.10 0.15
CA GLY A 88 6.75 18.32 0.69
C GLY A 88 7.94 18.08 1.62
N ARG A 89 8.38 16.84 1.78
CA ARG A 89 9.46 16.42 2.69
C ARG A 89 10.54 15.70 1.89
N PRO A 90 11.48 16.42 1.24
CA PRO A 90 12.56 15.81 0.49
C PRO A 90 13.31 14.76 1.32
N VAL A 91 13.66 13.64 0.69
CA VAL A 91 14.33 12.53 1.37
C VAL A 91 15.79 12.90 1.64
N LYS A 92 16.24 12.62 2.87
CA LYS A 92 17.65 12.67 3.27
C LYS A 92 18.10 11.29 3.72
N LYS A 93 18.52 10.48 2.75
CA LYS A 93 18.85 9.06 3.01
C LYS A 93 20.03 8.93 3.95
N ALA A 94 19.93 8.00 4.90
CA ALA A 94 21.07 7.63 5.75
C ALA A 94 22.15 6.85 4.95
N ARG A 95 21.75 6.19 3.86
CA ARG A 95 22.59 5.31 3.04
C ARG A 95 22.77 5.87 1.62
N GLU A 96 23.69 6.82 1.46
CA GLU A 96 23.92 7.54 0.20
C GLU A 96 24.47 6.66 -0.95
N TYR A 97 25.07 5.50 -0.63
CA TYR A 97 25.63 4.57 -1.64
C TYR A 97 24.55 4.00 -2.57
N PHE A 98 23.30 3.96 -2.15
CA PHE A 98 22.16 3.56 -2.97
C PHE A 98 21.23 4.74 -3.19
N ARG A 99 21.41 5.41 -4.32
CA ARG A 99 20.63 6.59 -4.70
C ARG A 99 19.13 6.35 -4.94
N PRO A 100 18.67 5.24 -5.56
CA PRO A 100 17.25 5.05 -5.80
C PRO A 100 16.45 5.05 -4.50
N GLU A 101 15.23 5.57 -4.55
CA GLU A 101 14.28 5.59 -3.43
C GLU A 101 13.49 4.28 -3.32
N THR A 102 13.78 3.31 -4.19
CA THR A 102 13.10 2.02 -4.23
C THR A 102 13.27 1.22 -2.95
N ASP A 103 14.28 1.50 -2.13
CA ASP A 103 14.52 0.85 -0.84
C ASP A 103 14.00 1.65 0.36
N LEU A 104 13.17 2.67 0.15
CA LEU A 104 12.53 3.42 1.22
C LEU A 104 11.19 2.81 1.61
N PHE A 105 10.84 2.97 2.88
CA PHE A 105 9.53 2.67 3.42
C PHE A 105 9.11 3.70 4.46
N VAL A 106 7.82 3.66 4.79
CA VAL A 106 7.15 4.55 5.72
C VAL A 106 6.48 3.72 6.81
N THR A 107 6.67 4.11 8.06
CA THR A 107 5.92 3.60 9.20
C THR A 107 5.00 4.70 9.72
N VAL A 108 3.72 4.40 9.87
CA VAL A 108 2.75 5.28 10.53
C VAL A 108 2.42 4.68 11.89
N GLU A 109 2.48 5.50 12.94
CA GLU A 109 2.28 5.09 14.32
C GLU A 109 1.30 6.03 15.05
N ASN A 110 0.65 5.50 16.09
CA ASN A 110 -0.14 6.29 17.03
C ASN A 110 0.43 6.21 18.45
N ALA A 111 -0.21 6.94 19.38
CA ALA A 111 0.19 6.97 20.79
C ALA A 111 -0.02 5.62 21.53
N ALA A 112 -0.83 4.71 20.98
CA ALA A 112 -1.04 3.37 21.53
C ALA A 112 0.03 2.36 21.08
N GLY A 113 0.95 2.76 20.18
CA GLY A 113 2.01 1.90 19.65
C GLY A 113 1.57 1.01 18.48
N GLU A 114 0.37 1.21 17.94
CA GLU A 114 -0.07 0.55 16.71
C GLU A 114 0.77 1.05 15.53
N LYS A 115 1.13 0.15 14.60
CA LYS A 115 2.01 0.47 13.46
C LYS A 115 1.48 -0.09 12.15
N ALA A 116 1.60 0.71 11.10
CA ALA A 116 1.29 0.32 9.73
C ALA A 116 2.47 0.67 8.83
N VAL A 117 2.82 -0.26 7.94
CA VAL A 117 3.94 -0.13 7.02
C VAL A 117 3.44 0.07 5.59
N PHE A 118 4.05 1.03 4.90
CA PHE A 118 3.85 1.30 3.49
C PHE A 118 5.22 1.36 2.84
N SER A 119 5.39 0.79 1.65
CA SER A 119 6.61 1.09 0.90
C SER A 119 6.55 2.48 0.29
N TRP A 120 7.71 3.08 0.04
CA TRP A 120 7.77 4.31 -0.75
C TRP A 120 7.18 4.11 -2.14
N GLY A 121 7.26 2.89 -2.66
CA GLY A 121 6.69 2.53 -3.95
C GLY A 121 5.16 2.54 -4.00
N GLU A 122 4.46 2.08 -2.95
CA GLU A 122 2.99 2.23 -2.84
C GLU A 122 2.53 3.68 -2.91
N ILE A 123 3.41 4.62 -2.52
CA ILE A 123 3.11 6.04 -2.44
C ILE A 123 3.53 6.73 -3.75
N PHE A 124 4.78 6.59 -4.20
CA PHE A 124 5.34 7.38 -5.29
C PHE A 124 5.57 6.62 -6.60
N TYR A 125 5.58 5.28 -6.58
CA TYR A 125 5.78 4.46 -7.79
C TYR A 125 4.49 3.83 -8.32
N ALA A 126 3.46 3.71 -7.48
CA ALA A 126 2.15 3.17 -7.83
C ALA A 126 1.44 4.02 -8.90
N ALA A 127 0.63 3.36 -9.74
CA ALA A 127 -0.27 4.06 -10.67
C ALA A 127 -1.32 4.93 -9.97
N ASP A 128 -1.63 4.60 -8.71
CA ASP A 128 -2.40 5.44 -7.79
C ASP A 128 -1.72 5.43 -6.42
N GLY A 129 -1.05 6.53 -6.09
CA GLY A 129 -0.28 6.72 -4.87
C GLY A 129 -1.07 7.29 -3.68
N PHE A 130 -2.36 7.59 -3.88
CA PHE A 130 -3.15 8.33 -2.90
C PHE A 130 -3.90 7.43 -1.91
N GLY A 131 -3.73 6.11 -2.00
CA GLY A 131 -4.53 5.13 -1.26
C GLY A 131 -4.26 4.97 0.24
N ALA A 132 -3.28 5.68 0.81
CA ALA A 132 -3.04 5.71 2.25
C ALA A 132 -3.50 7.07 2.80
N LEU A 133 -4.63 7.11 3.48
CA LEU A 133 -5.33 8.33 3.88
C LEU A 133 -5.39 8.49 5.40
N ILE A 134 -5.07 9.68 5.91
CA ILE A 134 -5.52 10.10 7.25
C ILE A 134 -6.91 10.71 7.06
N ALA A 135 -7.94 9.97 7.47
CA ALA A 135 -9.34 10.32 7.23
C ALA A 135 -9.75 11.60 7.98
N ALA A 136 -10.21 12.59 7.23
CA ALA A 136 -10.86 13.80 7.71
C ALA A 136 -12.40 13.67 7.71
N SER A 137 -12.94 12.77 6.89
CA SER A 137 -14.34 12.36 6.99
C SER A 137 -14.56 10.93 6.51
N ALA A 138 -15.66 10.34 6.97
CA ALA A 138 -16.15 9.05 6.53
C ALA A 138 -17.65 9.16 6.30
N ARG A 139 -18.09 8.68 5.14
CA ARG A 139 -19.50 8.60 4.79
C ARG A 139 -19.92 7.16 4.61
N SER A 140 -21.08 6.79 5.13
CA SER A 140 -21.61 5.45 4.97
C SER A 140 -22.11 5.24 3.54
N VAL A 141 -21.77 4.11 2.92
CA VAL A 141 -22.23 3.74 1.58
C VAL A 141 -23.24 2.60 1.70
N THR A 142 -24.50 2.98 1.91
CA THR A 142 -25.60 2.04 2.13
C THR A 142 -26.33 1.75 0.82
N ALA A 143 -26.48 0.46 0.50
CA ALA A 143 -27.22 0.02 -0.67
C ALA A 143 -28.66 0.54 -0.62
N PRO A 144 -29.22 1.10 -1.71
CA PRO A 144 -30.57 1.69 -1.72
C PRO A 144 -31.66 0.74 -1.21
N LYS A 145 -31.57 -0.55 -1.57
CA LYS A 145 -32.52 -1.61 -1.14
C LYS A 145 -32.44 -1.97 0.36
N ARG A 146 -31.46 -1.44 1.10
CA ARG A 146 -31.26 -1.66 2.54
C ARG A 146 -31.37 -0.37 3.36
N ARG A 147 -31.72 0.76 2.74
CA ARG A 147 -31.89 2.06 3.42
C ARG A 147 -33.00 2.09 4.45
N THR A 148 -33.87 1.07 4.48
CA THR A 148 -34.96 1.06 5.44
C THR A 148 -34.47 0.91 6.88
N ASP A 149 -33.34 0.22 7.19
CA ASP A 149 -33.07 -0.12 8.60
C ASP A 149 -31.61 -0.33 9.06
N LYS A 150 -30.58 0.32 8.49
CA LYS A 150 -29.31 0.73 9.17
C LYS A 150 -28.20 1.10 8.19
N ASP A 151 -27.70 2.32 8.30
CA ASP A 151 -26.41 2.70 7.75
C ASP A 151 -25.26 1.92 8.41
N TRP A 152 -24.14 1.75 7.70
CA TRP A 152 -22.93 1.21 8.32
C TRP A 152 -22.44 2.12 9.45
N PRO A 153 -22.00 1.54 10.59
CA PRO A 153 -21.39 2.31 11.66
C PRO A 153 -20.23 3.15 11.14
N LEU A 154 -20.22 4.43 11.51
CA LEU A 154 -19.13 5.34 11.17
C LEU A 154 -18.00 5.19 12.19
N PRO A 155 -16.73 5.36 11.77
CA PRO A 155 -15.61 5.41 12.69
C PRO A 155 -15.80 6.47 13.79
N GLN A 156 -15.33 6.18 15.00
CA GLN A 156 -15.49 7.08 16.14
C GLN A 156 -14.57 8.31 16.08
N GLY A 157 -13.54 8.30 15.23
CA GLY A 157 -12.55 9.36 15.14
C GLY A 157 -11.67 9.26 13.90
N PRO A 158 -10.67 10.18 13.77
CA PRO A 158 -9.75 10.16 12.66
C PRO A 158 -8.90 8.89 12.70
N ARG A 159 -8.58 8.34 11.53
CA ARG A 159 -7.74 7.15 11.42
C ARG A 159 -7.02 7.08 10.09
N LEU A 160 -5.93 6.34 10.08
CA LEU A 160 -5.29 5.89 8.86
C LEU A 160 -6.18 4.84 8.15
N VAL A 161 -6.30 4.95 6.83
CA VAL A 161 -7.07 4.05 5.97
C VAL A 161 -6.20 3.65 4.79
N ALA A 162 -6.01 2.34 4.60
CA ALA A 162 -5.35 1.77 3.42
C ALA A 162 -6.42 1.27 2.44
N THR A 163 -6.69 2.05 1.39
CA THR A 163 -7.88 1.87 0.54
C THR A 163 -7.82 0.64 -0.37
N LYS A 164 -6.61 0.15 -0.64
CA LYS A 164 -6.35 -1.01 -1.51
C LYS A 164 -6.27 -2.32 -0.75
N ASP A 165 -6.37 -2.30 0.57
CA ASP A 165 -6.29 -3.50 1.38
C ASP A 165 -7.62 -4.27 1.39
N LEU A 166 -7.54 -5.60 1.41
CA LEU A 166 -8.69 -6.47 1.65
C LEU A 166 -9.05 -6.46 3.14
N TYR A 167 -8.08 -6.73 4.01
CA TYR A 167 -8.23 -6.65 5.46
C TYR A 167 -7.70 -5.33 5.99
N ASN A 168 -8.40 -4.73 6.94
CA ASN A 168 -8.08 -3.42 7.51
C ASN A 168 -6.91 -3.44 8.51
N CYS A 169 -5.93 -4.34 8.36
CA CYS A 169 -4.81 -4.51 9.28
C CYS A 169 -3.81 -3.34 9.30
N ARG A 170 -3.93 -2.39 8.37
CA ARG A 170 -3.18 -1.11 8.34
C ARG A 170 -4.02 0.08 8.79
N PHE A 171 -5.22 -0.12 9.33
CA PHE A 171 -6.07 0.97 9.81
C PHE A 171 -5.70 1.27 11.27
N ILE A 172 -5.29 2.51 11.53
CA ILE A 172 -4.78 2.93 12.84
C ILE A 172 -5.56 4.14 13.33
N ALA A 173 -6.11 4.06 14.54
CA ALA A 173 -6.80 5.18 15.15
C ALA A 173 -5.83 6.31 15.50
N ALA A 174 -6.22 7.56 15.26
CA ALA A 174 -5.48 8.76 15.64
C ALA A 174 -3.96 8.69 15.34
N PRO A 175 -3.55 8.50 14.07
CA PRO A 175 -2.14 8.48 13.72
C PRO A 175 -1.48 9.81 14.13
N SER A 176 -0.27 9.75 14.66
CA SER A 176 0.44 10.92 15.20
C SER A 176 1.88 11.04 14.69
N LYS A 177 2.45 9.95 14.16
CA LYS A 177 3.85 9.92 13.71
C LYS A 177 3.98 9.17 12.39
N ILE A 178 4.75 9.75 11.46
CA ILE A 178 5.13 9.17 10.17
C ILE A 178 6.65 9.15 10.11
N THR A 179 7.26 7.98 9.92
CA THR A 179 8.71 7.82 9.90
C THR A 179 9.16 7.26 8.55
N VAL A 180 10.07 7.96 7.85
CA VAL A 180 10.68 7.50 6.60
C VAL A 180 12.02 6.82 6.92
N ARG A 181 12.27 5.62 6.39
CA ARG A 181 13.53 4.89 6.58
C ARG A 181 13.92 4.11 5.32
N SER A 182 15.22 3.88 5.15
CA SER A 182 15.76 2.91 4.20
C SER A 182 15.66 1.48 4.74
N LEU A 183 15.56 0.49 3.85
CA LEU A 183 15.58 -0.93 4.20
C LEU A 183 16.78 -1.25 5.13
N PRO A 184 16.56 -1.93 6.26
CA PRO A 184 17.64 -2.45 7.08
C PRO A 184 18.31 -3.66 6.38
N GLY A 185 19.53 -4.00 6.81
CA GLY A 185 20.30 -5.13 6.29
C GLY A 185 21.45 -4.73 5.36
N ASP A 186 22.19 -5.73 4.91
CA ASP A 186 23.31 -5.58 3.98
C ASP A 186 22.92 -6.12 2.60
N PHE A 187 23.29 -5.36 1.57
CA PHE A 187 22.96 -5.63 0.18
C PHE A 187 24.25 -5.64 -0.65
N PRO A 188 25.07 -6.70 -0.49
CA PRO A 188 26.36 -6.80 -1.15
C PRO A 188 26.18 -6.96 -2.65
N GLY A 189 27.13 -6.41 -3.42
CA GLY A 189 27.15 -6.49 -4.87
C GLY A 189 27.69 -5.22 -5.51
N GLU A 190 28.01 -5.30 -6.80
CA GLU A 190 28.40 -4.16 -7.63
C GLU A 190 27.26 -3.90 -8.62
N LYS A 191 26.80 -2.64 -8.71
CA LYS A 191 25.72 -2.26 -9.63
C LYS A 191 26.07 -2.65 -11.06
N HIS A 192 25.06 -3.10 -11.80
CA HIS A 192 25.17 -3.43 -13.22
C HIS A 192 26.11 -4.60 -13.54
N LYS A 193 26.52 -5.39 -12.53
CA LYS A 193 27.20 -6.65 -12.74
C LYS A 193 26.16 -7.74 -13.02
N HIS A 194 26.37 -8.54 -14.06
CA HIS A 194 25.49 -9.69 -14.32
C HIS A 194 25.52 -10.64 -13.12
N VAL A 195 24.32 -10.97 -12.61
CA VAL A 195 24.18 -11.98 -11.57
C VAL A 195 23.15 -13.00 -11.98
N TYR A 196 23.62 -14.22 -12.20
CA TYR A 196 22.76 -15.37 -12.37
C TYR A 196 22.43 -16.00 -11.02
N ALA A 197 21.14 -16.07 -10.70
CA ALA A 197 20.60 -16.86 -9.60
C ALA A 197 19.61 -17.90 -10.14
N PRO A 198 19.85 -19.22 -9.99
CA PRO A 198 18.95 -20.27 -10.50
C PRO A 198 17.67 -20.44 -9.66
N ALA A 199 17.64 -19.84 -8.48
CA ALA A 199 16.60 -19.83 -7.47
C ALA A 199 16.70 -18.54 -6.67
N PHE A 200 15.62 -18.17 -5.97
CA PHE A 200 15.69 -17.13 -4.94
C PHE A 200 15.30 -17.71 -3.58
N SER A 201 15.85 -17.13 -2.51
CA SER A 201 15.51 -17.51 -1.15
C SER A 201 14.48 -16.56 -0.55
N VAL A 202 13.57 -17.09 0.26
CA VAL A 202 12.66 -16.31 1.11
C VAL A 202 13.03 -16.57 2.57
N THR A 203 13.25 -15.51 3.34
CA THR A 203 13.66 -15.56 4.75
C THR A 203 12.64 -14.84 5.64
N HIS A 204 12.18 -15.50 6.71
CA HIS A 204 11.29 -14.93 7.73
C HIS A 204 11.49 -15.66 9.07
N ALA A 205 11.47 -14.92 10.19
CA ALA A 205 11.52 -15.46 11.56
C ALA A 205 12.62 -16.51 11.81
N GLY A 206 13.82 -16.32 11.23
CA GLY A 206 14.96 -17.24 11.36
C GLY A 206 14.95 -18.44 10.42
N GLY A 207 13.86 -18.68 9.69
CA GLY A 207 13.76 -19.70 8.66
C GLY A 207 14.07 -19.17 7.26
N THR A 208 14.66 -20.01 6.41
CA THR A 208 14.89 -19.70 4.99
C THR A 208 14.49 -20.89 4.13
N PHE A 209 13.83 -20.64 3.01
CA PHE A 209 13.55 -21.66 2.00
C PHE A 209 13.80 -21.14 0.58
N GLU A 210 14.13 -22.06 -0.32
CA GLU A 210 14.32 -21.74 -1.74
C GLU A 210 13.02 -21.82 -2.54
N VAL A 211 12.95 -20.98 -3.58
CA VAL A 211 11.92 -21.02 -4.62
C VAL A 211 12.62 -21.27 -5.96
N LYS A 212 12.31 -22.42 -6.57
CA LYS A 212 12.92 -22.91 -7.82
C LYS A 212 11.98 -22.82 -9.03
N GLY A 213 10.76 -22.30 -8.82
CA GLY A 213 9.70 -22.18 -9.80
C GLY A 213 8.33 -21.98 -9.13
N ALA A 214 7.26 -22.02 -9.92
CA ALA A 214 5.90 -21.70 -9.48
C ALA A 214 5.36 -22.64 -8.38
N GLY A 215 5.76 -23.92 -8.38
CA GLY A 215 5.18 -24.91 -7.47
C GLY A 215 3.66 -25.00 -7.63
N LYS A 216 2.91 -24.67 -6.58
CA LYS A 216 1.42 -24.60 -6.60
C LYS A 216 0.88 -23.17 -6.80
N ALA A 217 1.74 -22.17 -6.97
CA ALA A 217 1.30 -20.80 -7.19
C ALA A 217 0.59 -20.70 -8.55
N GLY A 218 -0.52 -19.96 -8.58
CA GLY A 218 -1.23 -19.69 -9.84
C GLY A 218 -0.38 -18.86 -10.80
N ILE A 219 -0.57 -19.08 -12.10
CA ILE A 219 0.07 -18.32 -13.18
C ILE A 219 -0.92 -17.26 -13.67
N ARG A 220 -0.40 -16.07 -13.99
CA ARG A 220 -1.14 -14.96 -14.59
C ARG A 220 -0.34 -14.37 -15.74
N THR A 221 -1.08 -13.77 -16.65
CA THR A 221 -0.52 -13.01 -17.76
C THR A 221 -1.13 -11.62 -17.76
N TYR A 222 -0.29 -10.60 -17.83
CA TYR A 222 -0.69 -9.20 -17.95
C TYR A 222 -0.15 -8.60 -19.24
N GLU A 223 -0.87 -7.65 -19.80
CA GLU A 223 -0.34 -6.74 -20.81
C GLU A 223 -0.02 -5.41 -20.12
N ALA A 224 1.20 -4.90 -20.34
CA ALA A 224 1.66 -3.70 -19.66
C ALA A 224 2.52 -2.82 -20.57
N ALA A 225 2.32 -1.50 -20.44
CA ALA A 225 3.22 -0.49 -20.97
C ALA A 225 4.32 -0.25 -19.94
N GLY A 226 5.58 -0.51 -20.30
CA GLY A 226 6.69 -0.20 -19.39
C GLY A 226 7.01 1.28 -19.43
N TYR A 227 7.13 1.92 -18.27
CA TYR A 227 7.63 3.29 -18.14
C TYR A 227 8.65 3.36 -17.00
N GLY A 228 9.87 3.80 -17.25
CA GLY A 228 10.90 3.95 -16.21
C GLY A 228 11.05 5.41 -15.79
N HIS A 229 11.16 5.67 -14.49
CA HIS A 229 11.17 7.04 -13.93
C HIS A 229 12.19 7.95 -14.63
N GLY A 230 13.42 7.46 -14.85
CA GLY A 230 14.48 8.21 -15.54
C GLY A 230 14.70 7.81 -17.00
N THR A 231 13.93 6.89 -17.55
CA THR A 231 14.26 6.26 -18.84
C THR A 231 13.10 6.13 -19.81
N GLY A 232 11.94 6.69 -19.47
CA GLY A 232 10.78 6.83 -20.35
C GLY A 232 10.13 5.50 -20.73
N PHE A 233 9.39 5.54 -21.85
CA PHE A 233 8.64 4.40 -22.38
C PHE A 233 9.56 3.24 -22.79
N LYS A 234 9.17 2.02 -22.44
CA LYS A 234 9.92 0.77 -22.64
C LYS A 234 9.21 -0.24 -23.55
N GLY A 235 8.17 0.21 -24.26
CA GLY A 235 7.36 -0.67 -25.10
C GLY A 235 6.22 -1.35 -24.36
N MET A 236 5.33 -1.96 -25.14
CA MET A 236 4.29 -2.85 -24.67
C MET A 236 4.87 -4.26 -24.47
N LYS A 237 4.48 -4.93 -23.39
CA LYS A 237 4.92 -6.29 -23.09
C LYS A 237 3.74 -7.13 -22.63
N LYS A 238 3.72 -8.38 -23.06
CA LYS A 238 2.94 -9.44 -22.44
C LYS A 238 3.84 -10.13 -21.42
N VAL A 239 3.47 -10.07 -20.15
CA VAL A 239 4.25 -10.58 -19.03
C VAL A 239 3.50 -11.73 -18.40
N GLU A 240 4.10 -12.92 -18.43
CA GLU A 240 3.58 -14.11 -17.76
C GLU A 240 4.47 -14.46 -16.57
N GLY A 241 3.85 -14.82 -15.44
CA GLY A 241 4.58 -15.21 -14.24
C GLY A 241 3.66 -15.83 -13.20
N PHE A 242 4.25 -16.42 -12.18
CA PHE A 242 3.50 -16.98 -11.06
C PHE A 242 3.29 -15.94 -9.96
N LEU A 243 2.16 -16.04 -9.26
CA LEU A 243 1.76 -15.12 -8.21
C LEU A 243 2.79 -15.08 -7.07
N PHE A 244 3.41 -13.93 -6.84
CA PHE A 244 4.46 -13.78 -5.82
C PHE A 244 3.94 -14.07 -4.42
N ARG A 245 2.69 -13.69 -4.12
CA ARG A 245 2.02 -14.04 -2.86
C ARG A 245 2.05 -15.54 -2.55
N GLY A 246 2.04 -16.41 -3.57
CA GLY A 246 2.11 -17.86 -3.38
C GLY A 246 3.45 -18.32 -2.78
N ALA A 247 4.54 -17.59 -3.03
CA ALA A 247 5.81 -17.81 -2.35
C ALA A 247 5.80 -17.25 -0.93
N LEU A 248 5.23 -16.07 -0.72
CA LEU A 248 5.26 -15.35 0.57
C LEU A 248 4.40 -16.02 1.64
N VAL A 249 3.21 -16.54 1.31
CA VAL A 249 2.33 -17.18 2.30
C VAL A 249 2.92 -18.46 2.90
N ARG A 250 3.95 -19.05 2.28
CA ARG A 250 4.70 -20.19 2.83
C ARG A 250 5.47 -19.83 4.10
N THR A 251 5.64 -18.54 4.39
CA THR A 251 6.25 -18.05 5.64
C THR A 251 5.33 -18.14 6.85
N GLY A 252 4.05 -18.48 6.64
CA GLY A 252 3.04 -18.58 7.69
C GLY A 252 2.36 -17.26 8.05
N ILE A 253 2.80 -16.12 7.49
CA ILE A 253 2.14 -14.83 7.73
C ILE A 253 0.85 -14.76 6.92
N SER A 254 -0.26 -14.51 7.60
CA SER A 254 -1.56 -14.38 6.95
C SER A 254 -1.79 -12.93 6.48
N PRO A 255 -2.62 -12.69 5.44
CA PRO A 255 -2.90 -11.32 4.95
C PRO A 255 -3.36 -10.33 6.02
N GLN A 256 -4.19 -10.76 6.96
CA GLN A 256 -4.68 -9.97 8.08
C GLN A 256 -3.59 -9.60 9.11
N GLU A 257 -2.41 -10.22 9.07
CA GLU A 257 -1.28 -9.94 9.97
C GLU A 257 -0.20 -9.09 9.29
N SER A 258 -0.34 -8.84 7.98
CA SER A 258 0.70 -8.27 7.14
C SER A 258 1.02 -6.79 7.41
N GLY A 259 0.14 -6.07 8.11
CA GLY A 259 0.16 -4.61 8.21
C GLY A 259 1.42 -3.99 8.82
N SER A 260 2.18 -4.76 9.61
CA SER A 260 3.41 -4.32 10.28
C SER A 260 4.70 -4.87 9.65
N TYR A 261 4.60 -5.61 8.55
CA TYR A 261 5.74 -6.26 7.91
C TYR A 261 6.22 -5.53 6.66
N LEU A 262 7.54 -5.55 6.51
CA LEU A 262 8.30 -5.03 5.39
C LEU A 262 8.95 -6.20 4.64
N VAL A 263 8.98 -6.10 3.32
CA VAL A 263 9.62 -7.06 2.42
C VAL A 263 10.73 -6.37 1.65
N ALA A 264 11.95 -6.87 1.80
CA ALA A 264 13.10 -6.50 1.00
C ALA A 264 13.26 -7.51 -0.13
N VAL A 265 13.17 -7.07 -1.38
CA VAL A 265 13.49 -7.90 -2.55
C VAL A 265 14.80 -7.41 -3.13
N SER A 266 15.78 -8.29 -3.30
CA SER A 266 17.13 -7.91 -3.75
C SER A 266 17.70 -8.85 -4.80
N ALA A 267 18.52 -8.27 -5.66
CA ALA A 267 19.35 -8.93 -6.65
C ALA A 267 20.81 -8.97 -6.17
N GLY A 268 21.66 -9.75 -6.84
CA GLY A 268 23.06 -9.86 -6.43
C GLY A 268 23.97 -8.72 -6.90
N ASP A 269 23.43 -7.74 -7.63
CA ASP A 269 24.13 -6.53 -8.10
C ASP A 269 23.91 -5.34 -7.14
N ALA A 270 23.59 -5.62 -5.87
CA ALA A 270 23.18 -4.69 -4.83
C ALA A 270 21.85 -3.95 -5.09
N TYR A 271 21.16 -4.21 -6.20
CA TYR A 271 19.83 -3.66 -6.46
C TYR A 271 18.80 -4.25 -5.50
N ARG A 272 17.88 -3.40 -5.05
CA ARG A 272 16.83 -3.80 -4.11
C ARG A 272 15.62 -2.86 -4.15
N ALA A 273 14.50 -3.39 -3.72
CA ALA A 273 13.27 -2.65 -3.54
C ALA A 273 12.55 -3.08 -2.25
N ALA A 274 11.94 -2.10 -1.59
CA ALA A 274 11.08 -2.24 -0.43
C ALA A 274 9.63 -2.41 -0.89
N PHE A 275 8.92 -3.29 -0.19
CA PHE A 275 7.49 -3.49 -0.31
C PHE A 275 6.89 -3.63 1.09
N SER A 276 5.68 -3.12 1.34
CA SER A 276 4.95 -3.60 2.51
C SER A 276 4.46 -5.02 2.23
N LEU A 277 4.39 -5.89 3.24
CA LEU A 277 3.84 -7.22 3.01
C LEU A 277 2.37 -7.14 2.58
N SER A 278 1.62 -6.18 3.11
CA SER A 278 0.22 -5.95 2.76
C SER A 278 0.03 -5.65 1.27
N GLU A 279 0.91 -4.88 0.64
CA GLU A 279 0.80 -4.60 -0.81
C GLU A 279 1.01 -5.85 -1.67
N LEU A 280 1.63 -6.90 -1.12
CA LEU A 280 1.93 -8.14 -1.83
C LEU A 280 0.89 -9.24 -1.57
N ILE A 281 0.31 -9.32 -0.37
CA ILE A 281 -0.57 -10.44 0.01
C ILE A 281 -1.98 -10.04 0.50
N ASN A 282 -2.23 -8.75 0.76
CA ASN A 282 -3.49 -8.24 1.31
C ASN A 282 -4.22 -7.29 0.34
N ARG A 283 -3.97 -7.37 -0.97
CA ARG A 283 -4.63 -6.48 -1.94
C ARG A 283 -6.09 -6.86 -2.17
N GLY A 284 -6.97 -5.86 -2.24
CA GLY A 284 -8.39 -5.98 -2.59
C GLY A 284 -8.72 -5.59 -4.05
N ASP A 285 -7.73 -5.17 -4.83
CA ASP A 285 -7.87 -4.70 -6.23
C ASP A 285 -7.45 -5.73 -7.29
N ASN A 286 -6.94 -6.90 -6.87
CA ASN A 286 -6.44 -7.98 -7.72
C ASN A 286 -5.25 -7.61 -8.63
N ALA A 287 -4.54 -6.51 -8.35
CA ALA A 287 -3.29 -6.15 -9.03
C ALA A 287 -2.10 -6.93 -8.44
N ASP A 288 -2.13 -8.25 -8.57
CA ASP A 288 -1.16 -9.16 -7.96
C ASP A 288 0.23 -9.08 -8.61
N PHE A 289 1.28 -9.08 -7.78
CA PHE A 289 2.67 -9.11 -8.24
C PHE A 289 3.04 -10.48 -8.79
N LEU A 290 3.83 -10.49 -9.86
CA LEU A 290 4.29 -11.72 -10.52
C LEU A 290 5.78 -11.92 -10.35
N VAL A 291 6.17 -13.18 -10.21
CA VAL A 291 7.55 -13.62 -10.44
C VAL A 291 7.61 -14.23 -11.84
N VAL A 292 8.39 -13.59 -12.71
CA VAL A 292 8.67 -14.04 -14.08
C VAL A 292 9.85 -15.00 -14.04
N ASP A 293 9.71 -16.16 -14.69
CA ASP A 293 10.79 -17.14 -14.90
C ASP A 293 11.37 -16.95 -16.31
N ASN A 294 12.53 -16.30 -16.39
CA ASN A 294 13.26 -16.02 -17.62
C ASN A 294 14.15 -17.20 -18.08
N GLY A 295 14.09 -18.36 -17.40
CA GLY A 295 14.97 -19.49 -17.68
C GLY A 295 16.45 -19.17 -17.46
N LYS A 296 17.31 -19.46 -18.43
CA LYS A 296 18.77 -19.24 -18.35
C LYS A 296 19.17 -17.86 -18.88
N ALA A 297 18.58 -16.80 -18.34
CA ALA A 297 18.93 -15.43 -18.69
C ALA A 297 20.19 -14.96 -17.94
N GLU A 298 21.06 -14.20 -18.62
CA GLU A 298 22.29 -13.64 -18.04
C GLU A 298 22.00 -12.68 -16.87
N ASP A 299 20.88 -11.96 -16.94
CA ASP A 299 20.39 -11.06 -15.88
C ASP A 299 19.60 -11.79 -14.78
N GLY A 300 19.75 -13.12 -14.70
CA GLY A 300 19.15 -13.98 -13.69
C GLY A 300 17.77 -14.55 -14.06
N ARG A 301 17.47 -15.72 -13.49
CA ARG A 301 16.27 -16.50 -13.83
C ARG A 301 14.98 -15.83 -13.41
N PHE A 302 14.92 -15.32 -12.18
CA PHE A 302 13.67 -14.78 -11.64
C PHE A 302 13.68 -13.25 -11.64
N SER A 303 12.58 -12.65 -12.12
CA SER A 303 12.36 -11.20 -12.03
C SER A 303 11.04 -10.91 -11.35
N LEU A 304 11.02 -9.91 -10.48
CA LEU A 304 9.77 -9.38 -9.93
C LEU A 304 9.12 -8.43 -10.95
N PHE A 305 7.82 -8.59 -11.15
CA PHE A 305 6.99 -7.70 -11.96
C PHE A 305 5.88 -7.11 -11.11
N SER A 306 5.82 -5.78 -11.09
CA SER A 306 4.93 -4.96 -10.25
C SER A 306 3.85 -4.29 -11.09
N PRO A 307 2.72 -4.96 -11.40
CA PRO A 307 1.69 -4.38 -12.29
C PRO A 307 0.92 -3.22 -11.67
N ALA A 308 0.94 -3.09 -10.34
CA ALA A 308 0.33 -1.97 -9.63
C ALA A 308 1.13 -0.66 -9.77
N ASP A 309 2.36 -0.74 -10.29
CA ASP A 309 3.26 0.40 -10.43
C ASP A 309 3.12 1.08 -11.79
N PHE A 310 3.22 2.41 -11.76
CA PHE A 310 3.44 3.20 -12.96
C PHE A 310 4.88 3.07 -13.44
N PHE A 311 5.84 3.14 -12.51
CA PHE A 311 7.27 3.06 -12.81
C PHE A 311 7.81 1.64 -12.65
N VAL A 312 8.47 1.12 -13.68
CA VAL A 312 9.06 -0.23 -13.70
C VAL A 312 10.32 -0.38 -12.83
N ASP A 313 10.75 0.70 -12.18
CA ASP A 313 11.96 0.73 -11.36
C ASP A 313 11.92 -0.34 -10.26
N ARG A 314 10.76 -0.64 -9.67
CA ARG A 314 10.64 -1.71 -8.66
C ARG A 314 10.61 -3.13 -9.23
N ASN A 315 10.74 -3.31 -10.55
CA ASN A 315 10.88 -4.63 -11.17
C ASN A 315 12.32 -5.13 -10.98
N VAL A 316 12.56 -5.83 -9.87
CA VAL A 316 13.87 -6.40 -9.52
C VAL A 316 14.20 -7.55 -10.48
N ARG A 317 15.15 -7.32 -11.39
CA ARG A 317 15.72 -8.36 -12.27
C ARG A 317 16.74 -9.18 -11.48
N GLY A 318 16.91 -10.46 -11.84
CA GLY A 318 17.86 -11.33 -11.16
C GLY A 318 17.61 -11.46 -9.65
N MET A 319 16.33 -11.47 -9.27
CA MET A 319 15.90 -11.60 -7.88
C MET A 319 16.56 -12.83 -7.25
N SER A 320 17.23 -12.62 -6.12
CA SER A 320 18.04 -13.63 -5.45
C SER A 320 17.63 -13.85 -3.99
N LYS A 321 17.27 -12.78 -3.27
CA LYS A 321 16.86 -12.85 -1.86
C LYS A 321 15.63 -12.00 -1.61
N VAL A 322 14.71 -12.57 -0.84
CA VAL A 322 13.50 -11.93 -0.32
C VAL A 322 13.52 -12.06 1.20
N GLY A 323 13.63 -10.94 1.92
CA GLY A 323 13.59 -10.90 3.38
C GLY A 323 12.30 -10.29 3.88
N ILE A 324 11.64 -10.93 4.86
CA ILE A 324 10.45 -10.39 5.53
C ILE A 324 10.81 -10.08 6.98
N THR A 325 10.60 -8.82 7.38
CA THR A 325 10.98 -8.31 8.71
C THR A 325 9.94 -7.32 9.22
N ARG A 326 10.06 -6.91 10.49
CA ARG A 326 9.37 -5.74 11.03
C ARG A 326 10.38 -4.59 11.17
N PRO A 327 9.97 -3.33 10.98
CA PRO A 327 10.82 -2.16 11.20
C PRO A 327 11.32 -2.00 12.63
#